data_AF-A0A935MJ56-F1
#
_entry.id   AF-A0A935MJ56-F1
#
_cell.length_a   1.000
_cell.length_b   1.000
_cell.length_c   1.000
_cell.angle_alpha   90.00
_cell.angle_beta   90.00
_cell.angle_gamma   90.00
#
_symmetry.space_group_name_H-M   'P 1'
#
loop_
_entity.id
_entity.type
_entity.pdbx_description
1 polymer ?
#
loop_
_entity_poly.entity_id
_entity_poly.type
_entity_poly.pdbx_seq_one_letter_code
_entity_poly.pdbx_strand_id
1 'polypeptide(L)'
;MMFDQIYNFLRYSESLSSSGMPTAEQLSEAPKHGVQVVINLAPHDVPNAIPNEGQLVNSMGIEYINIPINWGTPTKDGLDKFMDAMEEHKDKVIHVHCEANFRASAFIAMYRILGLGWTEDNAFEIMHKIWDEDAFPVWKLFIDGMVNQGSEKFLNIMLGLYNKRE
;
A
#
# COMPACT_ATOMS: atom_id res chain seq x y z
N MET A 1 -3.61 21.70 1.67
CA MET A 1 -3.24 21.97 0.25
C MET A 1 -4.20 21.11 -0.59
N MET A 2 -3.99 20.87 -1.89
CA MET A 2 -4.94 20.04 -2.67
C MET A 2 -4.58 18.54 -2.65
N PHE A 3 -3.29 18.22 -2.42
CA PHE A 3 -2.80 16.83 -2.41
C PHE A 3 -3.31 16.02 -1.20
N ASP A 4 -3.36 16.63 -0.02
CA ASP A 4 -3.92 16.02 1.20
C ASP A 4 -5.46 16.00 1.21
N GLN A 5 -6.10 16.54 0.17
CA GLN A 5 -7.56 16.50 -0.04
C GLN A 5 -7.99 15.43 -1.04
N ILE A 6 -7.07 14.57 -1.50
CA ILE A 6 -7.45 13.41 -2.32
C ILE A 6 -8.44 12.54 -1.53
N TYR A 7 -9.40 11.94 -2.22
CA TYR A 7 -10.41 11.09 -1.61
C TYR A 7 -9.77 10.03 -0.71
N ASN A 8 -10.28 9.88 0.52
CA ASN A 8 -9.74 8.98 1.54
C ASN A 8 -8.22 9.12 1.79
N PHE A 9 -7.65 10.33 1.71
CA PHE A 9 -6.23 10.54 1.99
C PHE A 9 -5.86 10.13 3.43
N LEU A 10 -4.80 9.35 3.58
CA LEU A 10 -4.24 8.90 4.85
C LEU A 10 -2.74 9.22 4.91
N ARG A 11 -2.32 9.83 6.02
CA ARG A 11 -0.91 10.08 6.32
C ARG A 11 -0.41 9.05 7.35
N TYR A 12 0.65 8.33 7.02
CA TYR A 12 1.23 7.30 7.87
C TYR A 12 2.52 7.77 8.56
N SER A 13 3.30 8.59 7.87
CA SER A 13 4.52 9.26 8.34
C SER A 13 4.83 10.43 7.39
N GLU A 14 5.89 11.19 7.67
CA GLU A 14 6.42 12.21 6.74
C GLU A 14 6.76 11.61 5.35
N SER A 15 7.19 10.35 5.31
CA SER A 15 7.63 9.66 4.09
C SER A 15 6.59 8.73 3.46
N LEU A 16 5.42 8.51 4.09
CA LEU A 16 4.41 7.58 3.57
C LEU A 16 2.99 8.13 3.69
N SER A 17 2.28 8.09 2.57
CA SER A 17 0.86 8.42 2.49
C SER A 17 0.12 7.48 1.54
N SER A 18 -1.21 7.41 1.69
CA SER A 18 -2.06 6.77 0.69
C SER A 18 -3.34 7.53 0.41
N SER A 19 -4.01 7.20 -0.69
CA SER A 19 -5.30 7.79 -1.04
C SER A 19 -6.10 6.94 -2.03
N GLY A 20 -7.32 7.40 -2.35
CA GLY A 20 -8.10 6.94 -3.49
C GLY A 20 -7.54 7.48 -4.79
N MET A 21 -8.32 7.47 -5.86
CA MET A 21 -7.83 7.94 -7.16
C MET A 21 -7.65 9.47 -7.10
N PRO A 22 -6.43 9.99 -7.29
CA PRO A 22 -6.25 11.42 -7.43
C PRO A 22 -6.82 11.92 -8.75
N THR A 23 -7.19 13.20 -8.82
CA THR A 23 -7.30 13.88 -10.11
C THR A 23 -5.91 14.23 -10.64
N ALA A 24 -5.78 14.50 -11.94
CA ALA A 24 -4.51 14.96 -12.52
C ALA A 24 -4.02 16.27 -11.85
N GLU A 25 -4.95 17.14 -11.47
CA GLU A 25 -4.67 18.40 -10.78
C GLU A 25 -4.16 18.15 -9.35
N GLN A 26 -4.79 17.23 -8.61
CA GLN A 26 -4.29 16.82 -7.29
C GLN A 26 -2.90 16.20 -7.39
N LEU A 27 -2.71 15.28 -8.34
CA LEU A 27 -1.44 14.58 -8.53
C LEU A 27 -0.31 15.53 -8.95
N SER A 28 -0.63 16.62 -9.65
CA SER A 28 0.35 17.66 -10.02
C SER A 28 1.00 18.37 -8.82
N GLU A 29 0.39 18.29 -7.63
CA GLU A 29 0.94 18.84 -6.39
C GLU A 29 1.92 17.88 -5.69
N ALA A 30 2.01 16.62 -6.13
CA ALA A 30 2.87 15.60 -5.48
C ALA A 30 4.33 16.04 -5.30
N PRO A 31 5.00 16.71 -6.27
CA PRO A 31 6.36 17.20 -6.09
C PRO A 31 6.50 18.22 -4.95
N LYS A 32 5.48 19.07 -4.73
CA LYS A 32 5.48 20.07 -3.65
C LYS A 32 5.38 19.43 -2.26
N HIS A 33 4.84 18.21 -2.21
CA HIS A 33 4.81 17.37 -1.02
C HIS A 33 6.03 16.46 -0.89
N GLY A 34 7.04 16.65 -1.75
CA GLY A 34 8.28 15.88 -1.74
C GLY A 34 8.12 14.44 -2.19
N VAL A 35 6.97 14.04 -2.77
CA VAL A 35 6.74 12.68 -3.26
C VAL A 35 7.76 12.35 -4.34
N GLN A 36 8.41 11.20 -4.19
CA GLN A 36 9.44 10.71 -5.11
C GLN A 36 8.98 9.44 -5.84
N VAL A 37 8.05 8.68 -5.25
CA VAL A 37 7.52 7.44 -5.81
C VAL A 37 6.01 7.42 -5.67
N VAL A 38 5.30 7.12 -6.75
CA VAL A 38 3.87 6.83 -6.76
C VAL A 38 3.66 5.35 -7.07
N ILE A 39 2.98 4.65 -6.17
CA ILE A 39 2.59 3.25 -6.35
C ILE A 39 1.08 3.18 -6.57
N ASN A 40 0.65 2.85 -7.78
CA ASN A 40 -0.77 2.70 -8.13
C ASN A 40 -1.17 1.22 -8.10
N LEU A 41 -2.09 0.88 -7.20
CA LEU A 41 -2.63 -0.48 -7.05
C LEU A 41 -3.93 -0.71 -7.84
N ALA A 42 -4.43 0.31 -8.55
CA ALA A 42 -5.60 0.18 -9.39
C ALA A 42 -5.26 -0.38 -10.78
N PRO A 43 -6.09 -1.31 -11.30
CA PRO A 43 -6.16 -1.56 -12.73
C PRO A 43 -6.48 -0.26 -13.49
N HIS A 44 -5.93 -0.12 -14.70
CA HIS A 44 -6.11 1.10 -15.52
C HIS A 44 -7.52 1.24 -16.12
N ASP A 45 -8.37 0.22 -15.99
CA ASP A 45 -9.76 0.21 -16.49
C ASP A 45 -10.80 0.56 -15.43
N VAL A 46 -10.38 0.98 -14.22
CA VAL A 46 -11.32 1.53 -13.22
C VAL A 46 -11.96 2.84 -13.73
N PRO A 47 -13.22 3.14 -13.37
CA PRO A 47 -13.98 4.23 -14.00
C PRO A 47 -13.33 5.62 -13.93
N ASN A 48 -12.52 5.88 -12.92
CA ASN A 48 -11.87 7.16 -12.65
C ASN A 48 -10.36 7.17 -12.90
N ALA A 49 -9.80 6.13 -13.53
CA ALA A 49 -8.37 6.05 -13.82
C ALA A 49 -7.89 7.28 -14.61
N ILE A 50 -6.73 7.83 -14.24
CA ILE A 50 -6.12 8.92 -14.99
C ILE A 50 -5.55 8.34 -16.31
N PRO A 51 -5.95 8.86 -17.48
CA PRO A 51 -5.35 8.45 -18.74
C PRO A 51 -3.85 8.73 -18.76
N ASN A 52 -3.05 7.72 -19.10
CA ASN A 52 -1.59 7.80 -19.14
C ASN A 52 -0.96 8.29 -17.82
N GLU A 53 -1.53 7.92 -16.68
CA GLU A 53 -1.07 8.33 -15.34
C GLU A 53 0.45 8.20 -15.16
N GLY A 54 1.04 7.09 -15.59
CA GLY A 54 2.49 6.90 -15.50
C GLY A 54 3.30 7.93 -16.31
N GLN A 55 2.81 8.36 -17.48
CA GLN A 55 3.47 9.43 -18.24
C GLN A 55 3.36 10.78 -17.50
N LEU A 56 2.19 11.07 -16.93
CA LEU A 56 1.95 12.26 -16.13
C LEU A 56 2.91 12.30 -14.92
N VAL A 57 2.97 11.22 -14.13
CA VAL A 57 3.85 11.11 -12.96
C VAL A 57 5.33 11.23 -13.35
N ASN A 58 5.77 10.48 -14.37
CA ASN A 58 7.16 10.54 -14.84
C ASN A 58 7.55 11.93 -15.35
N SER A 59 6.62 12.69 -15.96
CA SER A 59 6.88 14.06 -16.43
C SER A 59 7.20 15.04 -15.29
N MET A 60 6.81 14.70 -14.06
CA MET A 60 7.10 15.47 -12.85
C MET A 60 8.42 15.06 -12.17
N GLY A 61 9.16 14.10 -12.74
CA GLY A 61 10.38 13.55 -12.14
C GLY A 61 10.11 12.60 -10.96
N ILE A 62 8.89 12.08 -10.85
CA ILE A 62 8.47 11.10 -9.85
C ILE A 62 8.49 9.71 -10.50
N GLU A 63 8.98 8.71 -9.79
CA GLU A 63 8.92 7.33 -10.26
C GLU A 63 7.51 6.76 -10.14
N TYR A 64 7.06 6.07 -11.19
CA TYR A 64 5.73 5.46 -11.24
C TYR A 64 5.80 3.94 -11.29
N ILE A 65 5.13 3.28 -10.34
CA ILE A 65 5.02 1.83 -10.24
C ILE A 65 3.54 1.46 -10.26
N ASN A 66 3.12 0.64 -11.24
CA ASN A 66 1.77 0.07 -11.26
C ASN A 66 1.80 -1.41 -10.88
N ILE A 67 1.05 -1.77 -9.85
CA ILE A 67 0.87 -3.14 -9.37
C ILE A 67 -0.64 -3.39 -9.36
N PRO A 68 -1.26 -3.74 -10.50
CA PRO A 68 -2.72 -3.76 -10.61
C PRO A 68 -3.32 -4.89 -9.78
N ILE A 69 -4.09 -4.53 -8.75
CA ILE A 69 -4.81 -5.48 -7.89
C ILE A 69 -6.29 -5.47 -8.26
N ASN A 70 -6.77 -6.61 -8.77
CA ASN A 70 -8.20 -6.81 -8.97
C ASN A 70 -8.90 -6.90 -7.60
N TRP A 71 -9.90 -6.05 -7.38
CA TRP A 71 -10.64 -5.98 -6.12
C TRP A 71 -11.27 -7.31 -5.70
N GLY A 72 -11.81 -8.09 -6.64
CA GLY A 72 -12.47 -9.37 -6.37
C GLY A 72 -11.51 -10.54 -6.19
N THR A 73 -10.23 -10.38 -6.56
CA THR A 73 -9.23 -11.43 -6.51
C THR A 73 -7.86 -10.85 -6.12
N PRO A 74 -7.68 -10.37 -4.88
CA PRO A 74 -6.36 -9.99 -4.39
C PRO A 74 -5.44 -11.21 -4.35
N THR A 75 -4.16 -11.03 -4.71
CA THR A 75 -3.21 -12.15 -4.87
C THR A 75 -1.96 -11.96 -4.02
N LYS A 76 -1.37 -13.08 -3.60
CA LYS A 76 -0.08 -13.07 -2.91
C LYS A 76 1.03 -12.48 -3.78
N ASP A 77 1.06 -12.80 -5.08
CA ASP A 77 2.04 -12.23 -6.02
C ASP A 77 1.97 -10.70 -6.09
N GLY A 78 0.75 -10.14 -6.08
CA GLY A 78 0.56 -8.69 -6.00
C GLY A 78 1.08 -8.10 -4.69
N LEU A 79 0.84 -8.79 -3.56
CA LEU A 79 1.39 -8.38 -2.27
C LEU A 79 2.92 -8.46 -2.26
N ASP A 80 3.51 -9.56 -2.72
CA ASP A 80 4.97 -9.73 -2.76
C ASP A 80 5.64 -8.60 -3.59
N LYS A 81 5.11 -8.28 -4.77
CA LYS A 81 5.58 -7.14 -5.59
C LYS A 81 5.46 -5.80 -4.87
N PHE A 82 4.39 -5.60 -4.10
CA PHE A 82 4.23 -4.40 -3.31
C PHE A 82 5.26 -4.32 -2.18
N MET A 83 5.52 -5.43 -1.48
CA MET A 83 6.56 -5.50 -0.44
C MET A 83 7.94 -5.17 -1.01
N ASP A 84 8.28 -5.74 -2.16
CA ASP A 84 9.55 -5.48 -2.86
C ASP A 84 9.68 -4.01 -3.25
N ALA A 85 8.63 -3.41 -3.83
CA ALA A 85 8.62 -2.00 -4.20
C ALA A 85 8.79 -1.08 -2.98
N MET A 86 8.14 -1.40 -1.85
CA MET A 86 8.27 -0.64 -0.61
C MET A 86 9.69 -0.75 -0.02
N GLU A 87 10.32 -1.92 -0.06
CA GLU A 87 11.68 -2.12 0.46
C GLU A 87 12.73 -1.43 -0.42
N GLU A 88 12.61 -1.53 -1.75
CA GLU A 88 13.50 -0.86 -2.70
C GLU A 88 13.50 0.66 -2.53
N HIS A 89 12.36 1.23 -2.11
CA HIS A 89 12.14 2.66 -1.98
C HIS A 89 12.04 3.16 -0.54
N LYS A 90 12.47 2.39 0.46
CA LYS A 90 12.30 2.72 1.88
C LYS A 90 12.87 4.08 2.32
N ASP A 91 13.87 4.59 1.59
CA ASP A 91 14.51 5.89 1.83
C ASP A 91 13.87 7.04 1.02
N LYS A 92 12.71 6.82 0.41
CA LYS A 92 11.98 7.79 -0.42
C LYS A 92 10.67 8.22 0.23
N VAL A 93 10.13 9.36 -0.21
CA VAL A 93 8.74 9.74 0.08
C VAL A 93 7.81 9.05 -0.91
N ILE A 94 6.98 8.14 -0.41
CA ILE A 94 6.09 7.28 -1.21
C ILE A 94 4.63 7.72 -1.02
N HIS A 95 3.91 7.81 -2.13
CA HIS A 95 2.45 7.88 -2.15
C HIS A 95 1.87 6.62 -2.80
N VAL A 96 1.09 5.84 -2.05
CA VAL A 96 0.41 4.65 -2.57
C VAL A 96 -1.06 4.98 -2.81
N HIS A 97 -1.62 4.71 -3.98
CA HIS A 97 -3.05 4.92 -4.18
C HIS A 97 -3.71 3.78 -4.94
N CYS A 98 -5.04 3.82 -4.96
CA CYS A 98 -5.85 2.97 -5.82
C CYS A 98 -7.10 3.77 -6.23
N GLU A 99 -8.28 3.16 -6.22
CA GLU A 99 -9.54 3.84 -6.53
C GLU A 99 -10.16 4.53 -5.30
N ALA A 100 -10.23 3.83 -4.17
CA ALA A 100 -10.91 4.28 -2.94
C ALA A 100 -10.04 4.20 -1.68
N ASN A 101 -8.74 3.96 -1.85
CA ASN A 101 -7.74 3.69 -0.81
C ASN A 101 -7.90 2.35 -0.06
N PHE A 102 -8.85 1.47 -0.42
CA PHE A 102 -9.01 0.21 0.32
C PHE A 102 -7.86 -0.76 0.03
N ARG A 103 -7.52 -0.99 -1.25
CA ARG A 103 -6.33 -1.78 -1.66
C ARG A 103 -5.06 -1.22 -1.02
N ALA A 104 -4.82 0.08 -1.18
CA ALA A 104 -3.60 0.74 -0.73
C ALA A 104 -3.45 0.71 0.79
N SER A 105 -4.50 1.03 1.55
CA SER A 105 -4.45 0.97 3.01
C SER A 105 -4.31 -0.46 3.56
N ALA A 106 -4.98 -1.47 2.97
CA ALA A 106 -4.76 -2.87 3.35
C ALA A 106 -3.34 -3.34 3.05
N PHE A 107 -2.80 -3.00 1.88
CA PHE A 107 -1.45 -3.40 1.51
C PHE A 107 -0.40 -2.74 2.42
N ILE A 108 -0.59 -1.47 2.80
CA ILE A 108 0.27 -0.80 3.79
C ILE A 108 0.15 -1.43 5.17
N ALA A 109 -1.05 -1.80 5.61
CA ALA A 109 -1.23 -2.49 6.89
C ALA A 109 -0.50 -3.84 6.91
N MET A 110 -0.67 -4.66 5.87
CA MET A 110 0.07 -5.91 5.71
C MET A 110 1.59 -5.69 5.62
N TYR A 111 2.07 -4.63 4.94
CA TYR A 111 3.49 -4.29 4.92
C TYR A 111 4.04 -3.95 6.31
N ARG A 112 3.28 -3.20 7.12
CA ARG A 112 3.67 -2.90 8.50
C ARG A 112 3.76 -4.15 9.37
N ILE A 113 2.85 -5.10 9.22
CA ILE A 113 2.86 -6.35 9.98
C ILE A 113 4.01 -7.25 9.49
N LEU A 114 4.01 -7.58 8.20
CA LEU A 114 4.87 -8.60 7.60
C LEU A 114 6.30 -8.11 7.37
N GLY A 115 6.48 -6.84 7.04
CA GLY A 115 7.77 -6.24 6.72
C GLY A 115 8.41 -5.51 7.90
N LEU A 116 7.61 -4.84 8.74
CA LEU A 116 8.11 -4.01 9.84
C LEU A 116 7.85 -4.60 11.24
N GLY A 117 7.13 -5.71 11.35
CA GLY A 117 6.87 -6.39 12.63
C GLY A 117 5.89 -5.66 13.55
N TRP A 118 5.00 -4.82 13.00
CA TRP A 118 3.96 -4.15 13.78
C TRP A 118 2.91 -5.15 14.26
N THR A 119 2.28 -4.86 15.40
CA THR A 119 1.07 -5.57 15.81
C THR A 119 -0.09 -5.24 14.87
N GLU A 120 -1.04 -6.16 14.74
CA GLU A 120 -2.24 -5.96 13.91
C GLU A 120 -2.99 -4.69 14.31
N ASP A 121 -3.27 -4.50 15.61
CA ASP A 121 -3.95 -3.31 16.13
C ASP A 121 -3.32 -1.99 15.63
N ASN A 122 -1.99 -1.88 15.72
CA ASN A 122 -1.27 -0.67 15.31
C ASN A 122 -1.21 -0.52 13.80
N ALA A 123 -1.14 -1.63 13.06
CA ALA A 123 -1.08 -1.62 11.61
C ALA A 123 -2.41 -1.18 10.98
N PHE A 124 -3.52 -1.67 11.53
CA PHE A 124 -4.87 -1.41 11.02
C PHE A 124 -5.50 -0.10 11.52
N GLU A 125 -5.03 0.48 12.64
CA GLU A 125 -5.59 1.71 13.22
C GLU A 125 -5.87 2.83 12.19
N ILE A 126 -4.91 3.07 11.27
CA ILE A 126 -5.06 4.13 10.26
C ILE A 126 -5.98 3.68 9.11
N MET A 127 -5.96 2.40 8.73
CA MET A 127 -6.83 1.83 7.70
C MET A 127 -8.30 1.91 8.12
N HIS A 128 -8.60 1.56 9.38
CA HIS A 128 -9.95 1.53 9.94
C HIS A 128 -10.64 2.90 10.02
N LYS A 129 -9.91 4.00 9.74
CA LYS A 129 -10.50 5.35 9.62
C LYS A 129 -11.37 5.51 8.37
N ILE A 130 -11.17 4.69 7.33
CA ILE A 130 -11.88 4.85 6.05
C ILE A 130 -12.71 3.63 5.65
N TRP A 131 -12.42 2.45 6.20
CA TRP A 131 -13.18 1.22 5.94
C TRP A 131 -12.85 0.10 6.93
N ASP A 132 -13.71 -0.90 6.95
CA ASP A 132 -13.59 -2.11 7.75
C ASP A 132 -13.62 -3.33 6.82
N GLU A 133 -12.58 -4.16 6.87
CA GLU A 133 -12.45 -5.37 6.07
C GLU A 133 -13.50 -6.43 6.41
N ASP A 134 -14.11 -6.41 7.60
CA ASP A 134 -15.19 -7.32 7.98
C ASP A 134 -16.43 -7.14 7.09
N ALA A 135 -16.60 -5.96 6.49
CA ALA A 135 -17.64 -5.69 5.51
C ALA A 135 -17.34 -6.28 4.12
N PHE A 136 -16.13 -6.78 3.89
CA PHE A 136 -15.64 -7.28 2.59
C PHE A 136 -14.99 -8.66 2.74
N PRO A 137 -15.77 -9.76 2.70
CA PRO A 137 -15.28 -11.10 3.03
C PRO A 137 -14.04 -11.57 2.26
N VAL A 138 -13.92 -11.20 0.97
CA VAL A 138 -12.74 -11.54 0.15
C VAL A 138 -11.47 -10.88 0.70
N TRP A 139 -11.57 -9.63 1.15
CA TRP A 139 -10.45 -8.88 1.69
C TRP A 139 -10.10 -9.33 3.10
N LYS A 140 -11.10 -9.57 3.96
CA LYS A 140 -10.88 -10.18 5.26
C LYS A 140 -10.11 -11.50 5.14
N LEU A 141 -10.62 -12.43 4.33
CA LEU A 141 -9.99 -13.74 4.13
C LEU A 141 -8.57 -13.61 3.56
N PHE A 142 -8.34 -12.67 2.67
CA PHE A 142 -7.01 -12.43 2.11
C PHE A 142 -6.04 -11.88 3.16
N ILE A 143 -6.44 -10.86 3.91
CA ILE A 143 -5.64 -10.23 4.97
C ILE A 143 -5.31 -11.26 6.06
N ASP A 144 -6.33 -11.93 6.61
CA ASP A 144 -6.17 -12.97 7.63
C ASP A 144 -5.24 -14.09 7.13
N GLY A 145 -5.40 -14.51 5.88
CA GLY A 145 -4.57 -15.54 5.25
C GLY A 145 -3.09 -15.14 5.15
N MET A 146 -2.80 -13.89 4.78
CA MET A 146 -1.43 -13.39 4.63
C MET A 146 -0.76 -13.16 5.99
N VAL A 147 -1.47 -12.56 6.93
CA VAL A 147 -0.95 -12.25 8.28
C VAL A 147 -0.67 -13.52 9.07
N ASN A 148 -1.57 -14.51 9.07
CA ASN A 148 -1.36 -15.75 9.80
C ASN A 148 -0.19 -16.58 9.24
N GLN A 149 -0.07 -16.69 7.90
CA GLN A 149 1.06 -17.37 7.26
C GLN A 149 2.40 -16.69 7.55
N GLY A 150 2.41 -15.34 7.58
CA GLY A 150 3.58 -14.56 7.95
C GLY A 150 4.04 -14.82 9.39
N SER A 151 3.10 -14.85 10.32
CA SER A 151 3.34 -15.14 11.74
C SER A 151 3.94 -16.53 11.96
N GLU A 152 3.41 -17.56 11.29
CA GLU A 152 3.99 -18.91 11.34
C GLU A 152 5.42 -18.96 10.80
N LYS A 153 5.67 -18.29 9.66
CA LYS A 153 7.00 -18.22 9.06
C LYS A 153 7.99 -17.51 10.00
N PHE A 154 7.58 -16.40 10.62
CA PHE A 154 8.40 -15.66 11.58
C PHE A 154 8.72 -16.50 12.81
N LEU A 155 7.73 -17.18 13.40
CA LEU A 155 7.92 -18.07 14.54
C LEU A 155 8.89 -19.21 14.22
N ASN A 156 8.75 -19.83 13.04
CA ASN A 156 9.64 -20.90 12.58
C ASN A 156 11.08 -20.42 12.39
N ILE A 157 11.30 -19.20 11.89
CA ILE A 157 12.64 -18.58 11.82
C ILE A 157 13.21 -18.36 13.22
N MET A 158 12.43 -17.79 14.14
CA MET A 158 12.90 -17.52 15.51
C MET A 158 13.25 -18.80 16.28
N LEU A 159 12.43 -19.85 16.17
CA LEU A 159 12.72 -21.17 16.74
C LEU A 159 13.93 -21.83 16.07
N GLY A 160 14.08 -21.69 14.75
CA GLY A 160 15.24 -22.20 14.02
C GLY A 160 16.55 -21.48 14.35
N LEU A 161 16.51 -20.17 14.65
CA LEU A 161 17.67 -19.40 15.12
C LEU A 161 18.02 -19.70 16.58
N TYR A 162 17.03 -20.05 17.40
CA TYR A 162 17.23 -20.47 18.80
C TYR A 162 17.90 -21.85 18.87
N ASN A 163 17.43 -22.82 18.06
CA ASN A 163 17.94 -24.20 18.07
C ASN A 163 19.30 -24.41 17.37
N LYS A 164 19.87 -23.38 16.74
CA LYS A 164 21.22 -23.42 16.11
C LYS A 164 22.34 -22.88 17.01
N ARG A 165 22.06 -22.62 18.30
CA ARG A 165 23.05 -22.19 19.29
C ARG A 165 23.53 -23.31 20.21
N GLU A 166 23.69 -24.53 19.67
CA GLU A 166 24.37 -25.65 20.33
C GLU A 166 25.61 -26.07 19.54
#